data_AF-A0A662NJD6-F1
#
_entry.id   AF-A0A662NJD6-F1
#
_cell.length_a   1.000
_cell.length_b   1.000
_cell.length_c   1.000
_cell.angle_alpha   90.00
_cell.angle_beta   90.00
_cell.angle_gamma   90.00
#
_symmetry.space_group_name_H-M   'P 1'
#
loop_
_entity.id
_entity.type
_entity.pdbx_description
1 polymer ?
#
loop_
_entity_poly.entity_id
_entity_poly.type
_entity_poly.pdbx_seq_one_letter_code
_entity_poly.pdbx_strand_id
1 'polypeptide(L)'
;LALLITHKLFEDWRKVFLYFGWALVGGEVLLLLFNLDKVRFNFEVLKYFIPFVSLALAVAYLLSKRIRLVRDNSYLFYAHFYDATTTFVGVDFLGYWEQHVLPRYLMNLTGTAAVMYLLKFSVLMIALYLMEELQESESEKELMDFIKMVMFILGFAPGTRNLLRMLMGV
;
A
#
# COMPACT_ATOMS: atom_id res chain seq x y z
N LEU A 1 -8.85 -20.99 -0.44
CA LEU A 1 -9.51 -21.90 -1.42
C LEU A 1 -8.75 -21.98 -2.74
N ALA A 2 -8.52 -20.86 -3.44
CA ALA A 2 -7.81 -20.84 -4.73
C ALA A 2 -6.42 -21.51 -4.67
N LEU A 3 -5.57 -21.15 -3.70
CA LEU A 3 -4.23 -21.71 -3.53
C LEU A 3 -4.22 -23.24 -3.34
N LEU A 4 -5.14 -23.77 -2.53
CA LEU A 4 -5.32 -25.21 -2.31
C LEU A 4 -5.78 -25.94 -3.57
N ILE A 5 -6.69 -25.32 -4.34
CA ILE A 5 -7.19 -25.88 -5.61
C ILE A 5 -6.06 -25.90 -6.65
N THR A 6 -5.32 -24.82 -6.81
CA THR A 6 -4.23 -24.72 -7.79
C THR A 6 -3.08 -25.67 -7.46
N HIS A 7 -2.72 -25.80 -6.18
CA HIS A 7 -1.69 -26.75 -5.75
C HIS A 7 -2.07 -28.20 -6.02
N LYS A 8 -3.37 -28.55 -5.91
CA LYS A 8 -3.87 -29.90 -6.17
C LYS A 8 -4.01 -30.23 -7.65
N LEU A 9 -4.19 -29.22 -8.51
CA LEU A 9 -4.48 -29.39 -9.94
C LEU A 9 -3.27 -29.17 -10.86
N PHE A 10 -2.23 -28.45 -10.40
CA PHE A 10 -1.09 -28.07 -11.24
C PHE A 10 0.24 -28.34 -10.53
N GLU A 11 1.18 -28.98 -11.25
CA GLU A 11 2.54 -29.24 -10.75
C GLU A 11 3.30 -27.95 -10.43
N ASP A 12 3.14 -26.92 -11.27
CA ASP A 12 3.77 -25.61 -11.09
C ASP A 12 2.72 -24.52 -10.84
N TRP A 13 2.11 -24.58 -9.66
CA TRP A 13 1.11 -23.61 -9.21
C TRP A 13 1.63 -22.16 -9.25
N ARG A 14 2.94 -21.94 -9.08
CA ARG A 14 3.54 -20.59 -9.10
C ARG A 14 3.40 -19.93 -10.47
N LYS A 15 3.66 -20.69 -11.55
CA LYS A 15 3.45 -20.21 -12.92
C LYS A 15 2.00 -19.86 -13.20
N VAL A 16 1.06 -20.63 -12.65
CA VAL A 16 -0.38 -20.33 -12.82
C VAL A 16 -0.73 -18.97 -12.22
N PHE A 17 -0.30 -18.68 -10.98
CA PHE A 17 -0.53 -17.38 -10.36
C PHE A 17 0.18 -16.24 -11.12
N LEU A 18 1.40 -16.47 -11.60
CA LEU A 18 2.16 -15.49 -12.38
C LEU A 18 1.43 -15.12 -13.68
N TYR A 19 1.06 -16.11 -14.50
CA TYR A 19 0.38 -15.87 -15.77
C TYR A 19 -1.01 -15.29 -15.56
N PHE A 20 -1.73 -15.73 -14.53
CA PHE A 20 -3.03 -15.16 -14.19
C PHE A 20 -2.91 -13.67 -13.81
N GLY A 21 -1.92 -13.32 -12.96
CA GLY A 21 -1.65 -11.93 -12.60
C GLY A 21 -1.29 -11.07 -13.83
N TRP A 22 -0.40 -11.56 -14.70
CA TRP A 22 -0.06 -10.87 -15.94
C TRP A 22 -1.23 -10.74 -16.91
N ALA A 23 -2.12 -11.74 -16.98
CA ALA A 23 -3.33 -11.68 -17.78
C ALA A 23 -4.28 -10.59 -17.27
N LEU A 24 -4.45 -10.46 -15.95
CA LEU A 24 -5.25 -9.38 -15.35
C LEU A 24 -4.64 -8.01 -15.64
N VAL A 25 -3.34 -7.83 -15.41
CA VAL A 25 -2.64 -6.57 -15.71
C VAL A 25 -2.76 -6.22 -17.19
N GLY A 26 -2.53 -7.18 -18.09
CA GLY A 26 -2.68 -7.00 -19.53
C GLY A 26 -4.10 -6.61 -19.93
N GLY A 27 -5.12 -7.24 -19.31
CA GLY A 27 -6.52 -6.90 -19.50
C GLY A 27 -6.83 -5.45 -19.11
N GLU A 28 -6.41 -5.03 -17.92
CA GLU A 28 -6.60 -3.64 -17.43
C GLU A 28 -5.88 -2.62 -18.33
N VAL A 29 -4.65 -2.91 -18.76
CA VAL A 29 -3.90 -2.04 -19.68
C VAL A 29 -4.59 -1.94 -21.03
N LEU A 30 -5.07 -3.04 -21.59
CA LEU A 30 -5.82 -3.03 -22.85
C LEU A 30 -7.10 -2.21 -22.71
N LEU A 31 -7.87 -2.40 -21.64
CA LEU A 31 -9.07 -1.61 -21.36
C LEU A 31 -8.77 -0.12 -21.24
N LEU A 32 -7.67 0.24 -20.57
CA LEU A 32 -7.20 1.62 -20.48
C LEU A 32 -6.88 2.18 -21.86
N LEU A 33 -6.10 1.44 -22.68
CA LEU A 33 -5.72 1.86 -24.04
C LEU A 33 -6.93 2.09 -24.95
N PHE A 34 -7.96 1.23 -24.88
CA PHE A 34 -9.19 1.37 -25.65
C PHE A 34 -10.11 2.51 -25.18
N ASN A 35 -9.91 3.03 -23.97
CA ASN A 35 -10.73 4.09 -23.39
C ASN A 35 -9.91 5.36 -23.06
N LEU A 36 -8.70 5.52 -23.64
CA LEU A 36 -7.83 6.67 -23.39
C LEU A 36 -8.50 8.00 -23.73
N ASP A 37 -9.37 8.02 -24.74
CA ASP A 37 -10.17 9.16 -25.16
C ASP A 37 -11.13 9.65 -24.06
N LYS A 38 -11.52 8.77 -23.13
CA LYS A 38 -12.41 9.08 -22.00
C LYS A 38 -11.65 9.54 -20.75
N VAL A 39 -10.33 9.34 -20.70
CA VAL A 39 -9.51 9.67 -19.52
C VAL A 39 -8.93 11.07 -19.67
N ARG A 40 -9.19 11.93 -18.69
CA ARG A 40 -8.56 13.26 -18.61
C ARG A 40 -7.53 13.24 -17.52
N PHE A 41 -6.26 13.15 -17.90
CA PHE A 41 -5.17 13.12 -16.94
C PHE A 41 -5.05 14.44 -16.18
N ASN A 42 -5.10 14.35 -14.85
CA ASN A 42 -4.90 15.46 -13.93
C ASN A 42 -3.49 15.42 -13.34
N PHE A 43 -2.54 16.09 -13.99
CA PHE A 43 -1.16 16.15 -13.51
C PHE A 43 -0.96 17.11 -12.32
N GLU A 44 -1.95 17.95 -11.96
CA GLU A 44 -1.89 18.80 -10.76
C GLU A 44 -1.74 17.96 -9.48
N VAL A 45 -2.19 16.69 -9.51
CA VAL A 45 -2.00 15.74 -8.41
C VAL A 45 -0.51 15.63 -8.02
N LEU A 46 0.40 15.68 -9.01
CA LEU A 46 1.84 15.54 -8.78
C LEU A 46 2.43 16.72 -8.00
N LYS A 47 1.84 17.92 -8.13
CA LYS A 47 2.26 19.12 -7.39
C LYS A 47 2.16 18.92 -5.88
N TYR A 48 1.11 18.23 -5.43
CA TYR A 48 0.92 17.91 -4.01
C TYR A 48 1.60 16.59 -3.65
N PHE A 49 1.45 15.57 -4.49
CA PHE A 49 1.95 14.24 -4.22
C PHE A 49 3.47 14.17 -4.07
N ILE A 50 4.24 14.77 -4.98
CA ILE A 50 5.71 14.66 -4.96
C ILE A 50 6.32 15.25 -3.68
N PRO A 51 6.00 16.49 -3.25
CA PRO A 51 6.55 17.04 -2.01
C PRO A 51 6.19 16.21 -0.77
N PHE A 52 4.92 15.79 -0.64
CA PHE A 52 4.48 15.06 0.55
C PHE A 52 5.03 13.63 0.59
N VAL A 53 5.13 12.94 -0.55
CA VAL A 53 5.72 11.60 -0.57
C VAL A 53 7.21 11.67 -0.28
N SER A 54 7.93 12.65 -0.84
CA SER A 54 9.34 12.85 -0.55
C SER A 54 9.58 13.13 0.93
N LEU A 55 8.76 13.99 1.54
CA LEU A 55 8.82 14.26 2.98
C LEU A 55 8.52 13.00 3.80
N ALA A 56 7.45 12.28 3.48
CA ALA A 56 7.07 11.06 4.18
C ALA A 56 8.17 9.99 4.11
N LEU A 57 8.75 9.76 2.93
CA LEU A 57 9.85 8.82 2.74
C LEU A 57 11.11 9.26 3.49
N ALA A 58 11.42 10.57 3.52
CA ALA A 58 12.52 11.10 4.32
C ALA A 58 12.29 10.87 5.82
N VAL A 59 11.08 11.10 6.33
CA VAL A 59 10.72 10.80 7.71
C VAL A 59 10.87 9.31 8.01
N ALA A 60 10.34 8.43 7.16
CA ALA A 60 10.49 6.98 7.31
C ALA A 60 11.97 6.56 7.32
N TYR A 61 12.80 7.17 6.46
CA TYR A 61 14.24 6.95 6.45
C TYR A 61 14.90 7.42 7.76
N LEU A 62 14.57 8.60 8.27
CA LEU A 62 15.11 9.09 9.54
C LEU A 62 14.70 8.20 10.72
N LEU A 63 13.45 7.73 10.75
CA LEU A 63 12.96 6.76 11.74
C LEU A 63 13.72 5.43 11.65
N SER A 64 14.05 4.97 10.44
CA SER A 64 14.86 3.77 10.23
C SER A 64 16.28 3.87 10.84
N LYS A 65 16.82 5.09 11.00
CA LYS A 65 18.11 5.30 11.67
C LYS A 65 18.03 5.21 13.19
N ARG A 66 16.83 5.37 13.76
CA ARG A 66 16.60 5.43 15.21
C ARG A 66 15.94 4.18 15.78
N ILE A 67 15.05 3.55 15.02
CA ILE A 67 14.20 2.45 15.48
C ILE A 67 14.58 1.17 14.73
N ARG A 68 15.07 0.15 15.46
CA ARG A 68 15.47 -1.15 14.88
C ARG A 68 14.36 -1.77 14.03
N LEU A 69 13.15 -1.83 14.57
CA LEU A 69 12.01 -2.46 13.89
C LEU A 69 11.67 -1.79 12.55
N VAL A 70 11.80 -0.46 12.48
CA VAL A 70 11.62 0.33 11.25
C VAL A 70 12.77 0.08 10.28
N ARG A 71 14.00 -0.01 10.78
CA ARG A 71 15.19 -0.29 9.95
C ARG A 71 15.06 -1.63 9.22
N ASP A 72 14.76 -2.66 9.98
CA ASP A 72 14.80 -4.04 9.52
C ASP A 72 13.58 -4.36 8.61
N ASN A 73 12.54 -3.50 8.65
CA ASN A 73 11.32 -3.63 7.84
C ASN A 73 10.99 -2.35 7.05
N SER A 74 12.00 -1.55 6.68
CA SER A 74 11.82 -0.19 6.12
C SER A 74 10.95 -0.14 4.86
N TYR A 75 11.00 -1.16 4.01
CA TYR A 75 10.18 -1.29 2.81
C TYR A 75 8.67 -1.28 3.11
N LEU A 76 8.24 -1.81 4.26
CA LEU A 76 6.83 -1.76 4.69
C LEU A 76 6.42 -0.32 5.00
N PHE A 77 7.26 0.41 5.74
CA PHE A 77 6.99 1.80 6.08
C PHE A 77 6.95 2.67 4.82
N TYR A 78 7.84 2.45 3.84
CA TYR A 78 7.78 3.17 2.57
C TYR A 78 6.49 2.90 1.80
N ALA A 79 6.06 1.64 1.69
CA ALA A 79 4.81 1.29 1.00
C ALA A 79 3.57 1.90 1.67
N HIS A 80 3.53 1.88 3.00
CA HIS A 80 2.39 2.40 3.76
C HIS A 80 2.39 3.93 3.84
N PHE A 81 3.55 4.58 3.89
CA PHE A 81 3.64 6.03 3.84
C PHE A 81 3.32 6.56 2.44
N TYR A 82 3.68 5.82 1.39
CA TYR A 82 3.21 6.07 0.04
C TYR A 82 1.68 6.06 -0.04
N ASP A 83 1.01 5.03 0.50
CA ASP A 83 -0.45 4.95 0.55
C ASP A 83 -1.09 6.05 1.43
N ALA A 84 -0.53 6.35 2.60
CA ALA A 84 -1.01 7.49 3.40
C ALA A 84 -0.90 8.80 2.64
N THR A 85 0.15 8.97 1.82
CA THR A 85 0.31 10.17 1.00
C THR A 85 -0.77 10.28 -0.05
N THR A 86 -1.14 9.18 -0.71
CA THR A 86 -2.20 9.23 -1.72
C THR A 86 -3.57 9.51 -1.08
N THR A 87 -3.85 8.95 0.11
CA THR A 87 -5.05 9.31 0.88
C THR A 87 -5.03 10.77 1.31
N PHE A 88 -3.92 11.27 1.86
CA PHE A 88 -3.78 12.65 2.31
C PHE A 88 -3.99 13.64 1.16
N VAL A 89 -3.31 13.42 0.04
CA VAL A 89 -3.46 14.27 -1.15
C VAL A 89 -4.87 14.21 -1.71
N GLY A 90 -5.44 13.01 -1.79
CA GLY A 90 -6.80 12.80 -2.30
C GLY A 90 -7.84 13.56 -1.47
N VAL A 91 -7.82 13.39 -0.14
CA VAL A 91 -8.83 13.97 0.74
C VAL A 91 -8.64 15.48 0.90
N ASP A 92 -7.44 15.92 1.27
CA ASP A 92 -7.23 17.31 1.69
C ASP A 92 -7.14 18.29 0.52
N PHE A 93 -6.69 17.84 -0.66
CA PHE A 93 -6.45 18.73 -1.82
C PHE A 93 -7.36 18.47 -3.02
N LEU A 94 -7.92 17.27 -3.14
CA LEU A 94 -8.71 16.87 -4.32
C LEU A 94 -10.17 16.54 -3.99
N GLY A 95 -10.58 16.64 -2.73
CA GLY A 95 -11.97 16.45 -2.30
C GLY A 95 -12.45 15.00 -2.33
N TYR A 96 -11.53 14.02 -2.33
CA TYR A 96 -11.90 12.61 -2.21
C TYR A 96 -12.42 12.32 -0.81
N TRP A 97 -13.20 11.24 -0.71
CA TRP A 97 -13.83 10.84 0.54
C TRP A 97 -13.29 9.51 1.04
N GLU A 98 -12.80 9.49 2.29
CA GLU A 98 -12.32 8.27 2.94
C GLU A 98 -13.50 7.37 3.32
N GLN A 99 -13.48 6.11 2.87
CA GLN A 99 -14.59 5.17 3.04
C GLN A 99 -14.56 4.45 4.39
N HIS A 100 -13.38 4.28 4.99
CA HIS A 100 -13.21 3.50 6.22
C HIS A 100 -13.63 4.29 7.46
N VAL A 101 -14.34 3.61 8.38
CA VAL A 101 -14.92 4.24 9.58
C VAL A 101 -13.85 4.79 10.53
N LEU A 102 -12.83 3.99 10.87
CA LEU A 102 -11.78 4.39 11.81
C LEU A 102 -10.91 5.55 11.26
N PRO A 103 -10.34 5.47 10.05
CA PRO A 103 -9.71 6.60 9.38
C PRO A 103 -10.58 7.86 9.38
N ARG A 104 -11.84 7.76 8.95
CA ARG A 104 -12.74 8.91 8.90
C ARG A 104 -12.97 9.53 10.27
N TYR A 105 -13.15 8.71 11.31
CA TYR A 105 -13.30 9.21 12.68
C TYR A 105 -12.07 10.03 13.11
N LEU A 106 -10.87 9.51 12.87
CA LEU A 106 -9.62 10.22 13.20
C LEU A 106 -9.43 11.50 12.38
N MET A 107 -9.81 11.48 11.10
CA MET A 107 -9.79 12.68 10.24
C MET A 107 -10.75 13.75 10.75
N ASN A 108 -11.96 13.36 11.17
CA ASN A 108 -12.94 14.30 11.73
C ASN A 108 -12.45 14.95 13.04
N LEU A 109 -11.65 14.22 13.84
CA LEU A 109 -11.05 14.75 15.06
C LEU A 109 -9.88 15.71 14.79
N THR A 110 -9.05 15.39 13.79
CA THR A 110 -7.81 16.13 13.51
C THR A 110 -7.97 17.23 12.45
N GLY A 111 -9.07 17.19 11.69
CA GLY A 111 -9.34 18.08 10.57
C GLY A 111 -8.54 17.78 9.30
N THR A 112 -7.81 16.66 9.23
CA THR A 112 -6.92 16.34 8.10
C THR A 112 -6.71 14.84 7.92
N ALA A 113 -6.49 14.40 6.68
CA ALA A 113 -6.05 13.05 6.37
C ALA A 113 -4.58 12.77 6.72
N ALA A 114 -3.80 13.76 7.16
CA ALA A 114 -2.42 13.54 7.61
C ALA A 114 -2.33 12.61 8.83
N VAL A 115 -3.40 12.46 9.62
CA VAL A 115 -3.47 11.49 10.72
C VAL A 115 -3.22 10.04 10.26
N MET A 116 -3.42 9.75 8.97
CA MET A 116 -3.19 8.42 8.38
C MET A 116 -1.73 7.96 8.47
N TYR A 117 -0.77 8.89 8.43
CA TYR A 117 0.63 8.54 8.63
C TYR A 117 0.87 7.97 10.04
N LEU A 118 0.31 8.62 11.07
CA LEU A 118 0.42 8.16 12.45
C LEU A 118 -0.33 6.84 12.67
N LEU A 119 -1.51 6.70 12.08
CA LEU A 119 -2.29 5.46 12.16
C LEU A 119 -1.52 4.29 11.55
N LYS A 120 -1.05 4.41 10.31
CA LYS A 120 -0.30 3.36 9.62
C LYS A 120 1.01 3.04 10.34
N PHE A 121 1.73 4.05 10.80
CA PHE A 121 2.94 3.85 11.59
C PHE A 121 2.66 3.02 12.85
N SER A 122 1.63 3.40 13.62
CA SER A 122 1.25 2.70 14.85
C SER A 122 0.85 1.25 14.58
N VAL A 123 0.02 1.02 13.57
CA VAL A 123 -0.42 -0.33 13.19
C VAL A 123 0.76 -1.19 12.73
N LEU A 124 1.67 -0.66 11.89
CA LEU A 124 2.86 -1.38 11.46
C LEU A 124 3.78 -1.71 12.63
N MET A 125 4.00 -0.77 13.54
CA MET A 125 4.83 -0.99 14.73
C MET A 125 4.25 -2.09 15.61
N ILE A 126 2.95 -2.06 15.89
CA ILE A 126 2.28 -3.10 16.70
C ILE A 126 2.36 -4.45 15.99
N ALA A 127 2.02 -4.52 14.70
CA ALA A 127 2.06 -5.76 13.94
C ALA A 127 3.46 -6.37 13.92
N LEU A 128 4.49 -5.57 13.59
CA LEU A 128 5.86 -6.03 13.54
C LEU A 128 6.42 -6.42 14.91
N TYR A 129 6.02 -5.72 15.97
CA TYR A 129 6.40 -6.06 17.34
C TYR A 129 5.83 -7.42 17.73
N LEU A 130 4.55 -7.65 17.49
CA LEU A 130 3.90 -8.94 17.73
C LEU A 130 4.54 -10.05 16.89
N MET A 131 4.93 -9.77 15.65
CA MET A 131 5.61 -10.74 14.80
C MET A 131 7.01 -11.10 15.33
N GLU A 132 7.80 -10.13 15.84
CA GLU A 132 9.09 -10.44 16.49
C GLU A 132 8.90 -11.30 17.75
N GLU A 133 7.86 -11.04 18.54
CA GLU A 133 7.59 -11.78 19.79
C GLU A 133 7.09 -13.21 19.52
N LEU A 134 6.34 -13.42 18.45
CA LEU A 134 5.75 -14.73 18.11
C LEU A 134 6.69 -15.63 17.29
N GLN A 135 7.85 -15.14 16.86
CA GLN A 135 8.77 -15.91 16.02
C GLN A 135 9.75 -16.72 16.90
N GLU A 136 9.36 -17.95 17.26
CA GLU A 136 10.17 -18.83 18.12
C GLU A 136 11.04 -19.82 17.31
N SER A 137 10.63 -20.17 16.09
CA SER A 137 11.25 -21.21 15.26
C SER A 137 11.56 -20.75 13.83
N GLU A 138 12.48 -21.46 13.14
CA GLU A 138 12.78 -21.21 11.72
C GLU A 138 11.56 -21.47 10.81
N SER A 139 10.68 -22.41 11.15
CA SER A 139 9.43 -22.63 10.40
C SER A 139 8.47 -21.44 10.49
N GLU A 140 8.48 -20.70 11.59
CA GLU A 140 7.66 -19.50 11.75
C GLU A 140 8.25 -18.31 10.98
N LYS A 141 9.57 -18.28 10.76
CA LYS A 141 10.23 -17.24 9.98
C LYS A 141 9.74 -17.18 8.54
N GLU A 142 9.59 -18.33 7.87
CA GLU A 142 9.03 -18.37 6.51
C GLU A 142 7.60 -17.80 6.47
N LEU A 143 6.79 -18.12 7.47
CA LEU A 143 5.45 -17.57 7.61
C LEU A 143 5.48 -16.06 7.87
N MET A 144 6.38 -15.58 8.72
CA MET A 144 6.53 -14.16 9.01
C MET A 144 6.95 -13.37 7.77
N ASP A 145 7.89 -13.89 6.98
CA ASP A 145 8.31 -13.27 5.72
C ASP A 145 7.17 -13.23 4.70
N PHE A 146 6.36 -14.30 4.62
CA PHE A 146 5.14 -14.30 3.82
C PHE A 146 4.14 -13.22 4.29
N ILE A 147 3.93 -13.09 5.60
CA ILE A 147 3.04 -12.06 6.16
C ILE A 147 3.58 -10.67 5.84
N LYS A 148 4.88 -10.41 5.97
CA LYS A 148 5.49 -9.12 5.60
C LYS A 148 5.29 -8.81 4.12
N MET A 149 5.42 -9.80 3.23
CA MET A 149 5.10 -9.63 1.81
C MET A 149 3.64 -9.24 1.62
N VAL A 150 2.69 -9.88 2.30
CA VAL A 150 1.27 -9.50 2.26
C VAL A 150 1.07 -8.08 2.78
N MET A 151 1.70 -7.70 3.89
CA MET A 151 1.64 -6.35 4.45
C MET A 151 2.18 -5.29 3.48
N PHE A 152 3.25 -5.60 2.73
CA PHE A 152 3.77 -4.73 1.68
C PHE A 152 2.71 -4.51 0.59
N ILE A 153 2.10 -5.59 0.08
CA ILE A 153 1.07 -5.52 -0.96
C ILE A 153 -0.13 -4.70 -0.47
N LEU A 154 -0.56 -4.88 0.78
CA LEU A 154 -1.67 -4.14 1.38
C LEU A 154 -1.40 -2.64 1.53
N GLY A 155 -0.14 -2.19 1.54
CA GLY A 155 0.20 -0.77 1.45
C GLY A 155 0.34 -0.32 0.00
N PHE A 156 1.15 -1.01 -0.78
CA PHE A 156 1.56 -0.58 -2.11
C PHE A 156 0.40 -0.61 -3.14
N ALA A 157 -0.43 -1.65 -3.10
CA ALA A 157 -1.52 -1.83 -4.06
C ALA A 157 -2.60 -0.74 -3.94
N PRO A 158 -3.20 -0.45 -2.76
CA PRO A 158 -4.15 0.66 -2.65
C PRO A 158 -3.50 2.01 -2.92
N GLY A 159 -2.23 2.21 -2.53
CA GLY A 159 -1.51 3.45 -2.82
C GLY A 159 -1.41 3.70 -4.32
N THR A 160 -1.02 2.67 -5.08
CA THR A 160 -0.90 2.73 -6.54
C THR A 160 -2.25 2.96 -7.19
N ARG A 161 -3.28 2.23 -6.75
CA ARG A 161 -4.65 2.39 -7.22
C ARG A 161 -5.13 3.83 -7.00
N ASN A 162 -4.95 4.39 -5.81
CA ASN A 162 -5.38 5.74 -5.46
C ASN A 162 -4.63 6.79 -6.28
N LEU A 163 -3.31 6.65 -6.44
CA LEU A 163 -2.53 7.56 -7.28
C LEU A 163 -3.00 7.54 -8.74
N LEU A 164 -3.18 6.35 -9.32
CA LEU A 164 -3.66 6.20 -10.70
C LEU A 164 -5.05 6.80 -10.87
N ARG A 165 -5.96 6.56 -9.93
CA ARG A 165 -7.31 7.15 -9.91
C ARG A 165 -7.27 8.68 -9.89
N MET A 166 -6.48 9.26 -8.99
CA MET A 166 -6.30 10.71 -8.92
C MET A 166 -5.71 11.26 -10.22
N LEU A 167 -4.69 10.61 -10.77
CA LEU A 167 -4.07 10.98 -12.05
C LEU A 167 -5.04 10.88 -13.23
N MET A 168 -5.98 9.93 -13.21
CA MET A 168 -7.02 9.78 -14.23
C MET A 168 -8.24 10.68 -13.98
N GLY A 169 -8.32 11.33 -12.81
CA GLY A 169 -9.41 12.22 -12.42
C GLY A 169 -10.72 11.52 -11.99
N VAL A 170 -10.64 10.31 -11.40
CA VAL A 170 -11.80 9.43 -11.10
C VAL A 170 -11.86 8.86 -9.68
#